data_AF-A0A920MH35-F1
#
_entry.id   AF-A0A920MH35-F1
#
_cell.length_a   1.000
_cell.length_b   1.000
_cell.length_c   1.000
_cell.angle_alpha   90.00
_cell.angle_beta   90.00
_cell.angle_gamma   90.00
#
_symmetry.space_group_name_H-M   'P 1'
#
loop_
_entity.id
_entity.type
_entity.pdbx_description
1 polymer ?
#
loop_
_entity_poly.entity_id
_entity_poly.type
_entity_poly.pdbx_seq_one_letter_code
_entity_poly.pdbx_strand_id
1 'polypeptide(L)'
;MYVDNAAMQLVRSPKQFDVLLTGNIFGDILSDEASMLTGSIGMLPSASLSSKYGMYEPIHGSAPDIAGDNTVNPIAMILSVAMMFEYTFQNKNISRL
;
A
#
# COMPACT_ATOMS: atom_id res chain seq x y z
N MET A 1 -9.97 14.00 -13.05
CA MET A 1 -9.92 14.90 -11.89
C MET A 1 -8.51 15.50 -11.83
N TYR A 2 -8.34 16.77 -11.46
CA TYR A 2 -7.01 17.32 -11.20
C TYR A 2 -6.48 16.79 -9.85
N VAL A 3 -5.16 16.69 -9.70
CA VAL A 3 -4.53 16.04 -8.54
C VAL A 3 -4.85 16.74 -7.22
N ASP A 4 -4.91 18.07 -7.23
CA ASP A 4 -5.30 18.90 -6.10
C ASP A 4 -6.73 18.59 -5.62
N ASN A 5 -7.68 18.48 -6.55
CA ASN A 5 -9.04 18.07 -6.25
C ASN A 5 -9.09 16.61 -5.80
N ALA A 6 -8.29 15.71 -6.40
CA ALA A 6 -8.23 14.31 -5.97
C ALA A 6 -7.78 14.17 -4.51
N ALA A 7 -6.73 14.89 -4.11
CA ALA A 7 -6.27 14.98 -2.72
C ALA A 7 -7.39 15.46 -1.79
N MET A 8 -8.03 16.59 -2.10
CA MET A 8 -9.16 17.10 -1.32
C MET A 8 -10.32 16.10 -1.20
N GLN A 9 -10.63 15.36 -2.26
CA GLN A 9 -11.69 14.35 -2.27
C GLN A 9 -11.32 13.09 -1.48
N LEU A 10 -10.04 12.68 -1.47
CA LEU A 10 -9.55 11.56 -0.64
C LEU A 10 -9.81 11.84 0.84
N VAL A 11 -9.60 13.07 1.29
CA VAL A 11 -9.90 13.45 2.69
C VAL A 11 -11.41 13.61 2.92
N ARG A 12 -12.11 14.34 2.03
CA ARG A 12 -13.51 14.72 2.24
C ARG A 12 -14.49 13.56 2.12
N SER A 13 -14.33 12.71 1.12
CA SER A 13 -15.28 11.65 0.80
C SER A 13 -14.58 10.48 0.08
N PRO A 14 -13.67 9.75 0.76
CA PRO A 14 -12.81 8.75 0.13
C PRO A 14 -13.57 7.59 -0.52
N LYS A 15 -14.74 7.22 0.03
CA LYS A 15 -15.57 6.10 -0.46
C LYS A 15 -16.10 6.27 -1.89
N GLN A 16 -15.93 7.44 -2.49
CA GLN A 16 -16.27 7.65 -3.90
C GLN A 16 -15.26 7.01 -4.85
N PHE A 17 -14.06 6.69 -4.36
CA PHE A 17 -13.00 6.06 -5.13
C PHE A 17 -12.98 4.56 -4.88
N ASP A 18 -12.84 3.81 -5.97
CA ASP A 18 -12.59 2.36 -5.94
C ASP A 18 -11.15 2.09 -6.41
N VAL A 19 -10.79 2.62 -7.59
CA VAL A 19 -9.44 2.56 -8.16
C VAL A 19 -8.97 3.94 -8.58
N LEU A 20 -7.75 4.33 -8.19
CA LEU A 20 -7.07 5.54 -8.69
C LEU A 20 -5.91 5.16 -9.61
N LEU A 21 -5.88 5.75 -10.81
CA LEU A 21 -4.77 5.66 -11.74
C LEU A 21 -4.15 7.05 -11.91
N THR A 22 -2.82 7.14 -11.79
CA THR A 22 -2.10 8.42 -11.85
C THR A 22 -0.65 8.22 -12.29
N GLY A 23 0.05 9.32 -12.57
CA GLY A 23 1.49 9.31 -12.86
C GLY A 23 2.33 9.09 -11.61
N ASN A 24 3.60 8.69 -11.77
CA ASN A 24 4.47 8.25 -10.68
C ASN A 24 4.49 9.21 -9.46
N ILE A 25 4.88 10.48 -9.66
CA ILE A 25 5.00 11.48 -8.58
C ILE A 25 3.67 11.70 -7.84
N PHE A 26 2.55 11.73 -8.56
CA PHE A 26 1.25 11.91 -7.93
C PHE A 26 0.73 10.64 -7.28
N GLY A 27 1.16 9.47 -7.77
CA GLY A 27 0.88 8.18 -7.14
C GLY A 27 1.46 8.12 -5.75
N ASP A 28 2.75 8.44 -5.64
CA ASP A 28 3.49 8.52 -4.38
C ASP A 28 2.80 9.44 -3.36
N ILE A 29 2.49 10.68 -3.76
CA ILE A 29 1.82 11.66 -2.89
C ILE A 29 0.43 11.19 -2.46
N LEU A 30 -0.40 10.73 -3.40
CA LEU A 30 -1.79 10.34 -3.09
C LEU A 30 -1.86 9.03 -2.31
N SER A 31 -0.92 8.09 -2.50
CA SER A 31 -0.87 6.85 -1.71
C SER A 31 -0.52 7.12 -0.25
N ASP A 32 0.42 8.04 0.00
CA ASP A 32 0.77 8.44 1.36
C ASP A 32 -0.38 9.19 2.05
N GLU A 33 -1.06 10.07 1.33
CA GLU A 33 -2.27 10.74 1.83
C GLU A 33 -3.38 9.73 2.15
N ALA A 34 -3.62 8.77 1.26
CA ALA A 34 -4.61 7.71 1.48
C ALA A 34 -4.25 6.81 2.68
N SER A 35 -2.97 6.64 2.99
CA SER A 35 -2.52 5.86 4.16
C SER A 35 -3.03 6.41 5.49
N MET A 36 -3.16 7.74 5.58
CA MET A 36 -3.68 8.40 6.78
C MET A 36 -5.15 8.11 7.03
N LEU A 37 -5.93 7.76 5.99
CA LEU A 37 -7.33 7.35 6.14
C LEU A 37 -7.47 6.04 6.92
N THR A 38 -6.48 5.15 6.78
CA THR A 38 -6.44 3.87 7.50
C THR A 38 -5.78 3.98 8.88
N GLY A 39 -5.14 5.11 9.17
CA GLY A 39 -4.54 5.43 10.47
C GLY A 39 -3.02 5.23 10.55
N SER A 40 -2.39 4.53 9.60
CA SER A 40 -0.92 4.42 9.54
C SER A 40 -0.42 3.91 8.19
N ILE A 41 0.66 4.52 7.70
CA ILE A 41 1.47 4.01 6.60
C ILE A 41 2.04 2.60 6.88
N GLY A 42 2.26 2.27 8.16
CA GLY A 42 2.80 0.97 8.62
C GLY A 42 1.88 -0.23 8.36
N MET A 43 0.65 0.01 7.91
CA MET A 43 -0.33 -1.06 7.65
C MET A 43 -0.54 -1.35 6.17
N LEU A 44 0.04 -0.55 5.27
CA LEU A 44 -0.26 -0.64 3.85
C LEU A 44 0.72 -1.55 3.10
N PRO A 45 0.23 -2.59 2.40
CA PRO A 45 1.04 -3.37 1.48
C PRO A 45 1.18 -2.70 0.11
N SER A 46 2.18 -3.10 -0.67
CA SER A 46 2.33 -2.68 -2.06
C SER A 46 2.90 -3.79 -2.96
N ALA A 47 2.69 -3.61 -4.27
CA ALA A 47 3.27 -4.46 -5.30
C ALA A 47 3.69 -3.64 -6.52
N SER A 48 4.95 -3.81 -6.92
CA SER A 48 5.51 -3.31 -8.17
C SER A 48 5.53 -4.45 -9.18
N LEU A 49 4.64 -4.39 -10.18
CA LEU A 49 4.40 -5.48 -11.12
C LEU A 49 4.88 -5.13 -12.54
N SER A 50 5.44 -6.12 -13.22
CA SER A 50 5.78 -6.09 -14.64
C SER A 50 5.31 -7.37 -15.33
N SER A 51 5.49 -7.47 -16.64
CA SER A 51 5.13 -8.69 -17.38
C SER A 51 5.94 -9.93 -17.01
N LYS A 52 7.10 -9.77 -16.35
CA LYS A 52 8.02 -10.87 -16.05
C LYS A 52 8.32 -11.04 -14.56
N TYR A 53 8.33 -9.95 -13.81
CA TYR A 53 8.70 -9.93 -12.40
C TYR A 53 7.69 -9.14 -11.58
N GLY A 54 7.53 -9.52 -10.31
CA GLY A 54 6.78 -8.77 -9.31
C GLY A 54 7.64 -8.59 -8.06
N MET A 55 7.65 -7.38 -7.51
CA MET A 55 8.27 -7.03 -6.23
C MET A 55 7.17 -6.66 -5.25
N TYR A 56 7.20 -7.25 -4.06
CA TYR A 56 6.16 -7.12 -3.05
C TYR A 56 6.80 -6.66 -1.76
N GLU A 57 6.43 -5.47 -1.27
CA GLU A 57 7.07 -4.82 -0.14
C GLU A 57 6.06 -3.94 0.62
N PRO A 58 6.25 -3.71 1.92
CA PRO A 58 5.50 -2.69 2.64
C PRO A 58 5.97 -1.29 2.21
N ILE A 59 5.12 -0.29 2.33
CA ILE A 59 5.49 1.10 1.96
C ILE A 59 6.17 1.89 3.09
N HIS A 60 6.17 1.35 4.31
CA HIS A 60 6.77 2.03 5.45
C HIS A 60 8.30 1.99 5.44
N GLY A 61 8.94 2.91 6.16
CA GLY A 61 10.39 2.96 6.32
C GLY A 61 10.97 1.90 7.25
N SER A 62 12.28 1.94 7.45
CA SER A 62 13.05 0.96 8.23
C SER A 62 12.93 1.09 9.75
N ALA A 63 12.49 2.24 10.27
CA ALA A 63 12.37 2.54 11.72
C ALA A 63 13.60 2.10 12.55
N PRO A 64 14.81 2.63 12.24
CA PRO A 64 16.07 2.14 12.82
C PRO A 64 16.21 2.38 14.32
N ASP A 65 15.47 3.35 14.86
CA ASP A 65 15.43 3.73 16.27
C ASP A 65 14.79 2.66 17.17
N ILE A 66 13.95 1.78 16.61
CA ILE A 66 13.26 0.69 17.31
C ILE A 66 13.65 -0.70 16.77
N ALA A 67 14.71 -0.77 15.98
CA ALA A 67 15.16 -2.03 15.39
C ALA A 67 15.70 -2.97 16.49
N GLY A 68 15.10 -4.16 16.58
CA GLY A 68 15.45 -5.17 17.60
C GLY A 68 14.57 -5.16 18.84
N ASP A 69 13.70 -4.16 18.99
CA ASP A 69 12.85 -4.01 20.17
C ASP A 69 11.63 -4.95 20.18
N ASN A 70 11.36 -5.63 19.06
CA ASN A 70 10.19 -6.51 18.87
C ASN A 70 8.84 -5.79 19.11
N THR A 71 8.77 -4.51 18.74
CA THR A 71 7.58 -3.63 18.94
C THR A 71 6.86 -3.27 17.64
N VAL A 72 7.47 -3.50 16.48
CA VAL A 72 6.92 -3.12 15.17
C VAL A 72 5.70 -3.95 14.79
N ASN A 73 4.79 -3.36 14.02
CA ASN A 73 3.65 -4.07 13.43
C ASN A 73 4.06 -4.65 12.05
N PRO A 74 4.12 -5.99 11.88
CA PRO A 74 4.53 -6.61 10.61
C PRO A 74 3.41 -6.74 9.58
N ILE A 75 2.20 -6.23 9.84
CA ILE A 75 1.01 -6.52 9.02
C ILE A 75 1.18 -6.13 7.55
N ALA A 76 1.81 -5.00 7.25
CA ALA A 76 2.04 -4.57 5.87
C ALA A 76 2.89 -5.57 5.10
N MET A 77 3.96 -6.10 5.70
CA MET A 77 4.81 -7.12 5.08
C MET A 77 4.04 -8.42 4.85
N ILE A 78 3.25 -8.86 5.82
CA ILE A 78 2.41 -10.07 5.70
C ILE A 78 1.40 -9.90 4.55
N LEU A 79 0.75 -8.74 4.46
CA LEU A 79 -0.19 -8.43 3.40
C LEU A 79 0.50 -8.32 2.01
N SER A 80 1.73 -7.80 1.94
CA SER A 80 2.51 -7.82 0.69
C SER A 80 2.85 -9.25 0.25
N VAL A 81 3.13 -10.15 1.19
CA VAL A 81 3.27 -11.59 0.89
C VAL A 81 1.94 -12.20 0.43
N ALA A 82 0.81 -11.81 1.02
CA ALA A 82 -0.50 -12.24 0.55
C ALA A 82 -0.76 -11.79 -0.91
N MET A 83 -0.41 -10.54 -1.25
CA MET A 83 -0.46 -10.04 -2.64
C MET A 83 0.42 -10.87 -3.58
N MET A 84 1.60 -11.33 -3.15
CA MET A 84 2.46 -12.21 -3.93
C MET A 84 1.77 -13.54 -4.27
N PHE A 85 1.11 -14.16 -3.28
CA PHE A 85 0.34 -15.38 -3.51
C PHE A 85 -0.83 -15.15 -4.47
N GLU A 86 -1.49 -13.99 -4.39
CA GLU A 86 -2.60 -13.66 -5.28
C GLU A 86 -2.14 -13.39 -6.72
N TYR A 87 -1.18 -12.49 -6.92
CA TYR A 87 -0.83 -11.98 -8.25
C TYR A 87 0.17 -12.86 -9.00
N THR A 88 1.23 -13.35 -8.32
CA THR A 88 2.24 -14.19 -8.97
C THR A 88 1.82 -15.66 -8.99
N PHE A 89 1.39 -16.18 -7.83
CA PHE A 89 1.10 -17.62 -7.69
C PHE A 89 -0.35 -17.99 -7.98
N GLN A 90 -1.23 -17.00 -8.21
CA GLN A 90 -2.66 -17.21 -8.50
C GLN A 90 -3.37 -18.07 -7.44
N ASN A 91 -2.91 -18.00 -6.19
CA ASN A 91 -3.41 -18.82 -5.09
C ASN A 91 -4.18 -17.97 -4.07
N LYS A 92 -5.46 -17.75 -4.38
CA LYS A 92 -6.37 -16.97 -3.52
C LYS A 92 -6.71 -17.63 -2.19
N ASN A 93 -6.47 -18.94 -2.05
CA ASN A 93 -6.74 -19.63 -0.79
C ASN A 93 -5.71 -19.26 0.27
N ILE A 94 -4.47 -18.97 -0.14
CA ILE A 94 -3.40 -18.52 0.76
C ILE A 94 -3.46 -16.99 0.94
N SER A 95 -3.83 -16.23 -0.10
CA SER A 95 -3.88 -14.76 0.01
C SER A 95 -4.98 -14.25 0.95
N ARG A 96 -6.02 -15.05 1.18
CA ARG A 96 -7.10 -14.73 2.13
C ARG A 96 -6.66 -15.10 3.54
N LEU A 97 -6.24 -14.08 4.29
CA LEU A 97 -6.08 -14.13 5.76
C LEU A 97 -7.43 -14.17 6.47
#